data_AF-A0A0G1WS35-F1
#
_entry.id   AF-A0A0G1WS35-F1
#
_cell.length_a   1.000
_cell.length_b   1.000
_cell.length_c   1.000
_cell.angle_alpha   90.00
_cell.angle_beta   90.00
_cell.angle_gamma   90.00
#
_symmetry.space_group_name_H-M   'P 1'
#
loop_
_entity.id
_entity.type
_entity.pdbx_description
1 polymer ?
#
loop_
_entity_poly.entity_id
_entity_poly.type
_entity_poly.pdbx_seq_one_letter_code
_entity_poly.pdbx_strand_id
1 'polypeptide(L)'
;MSKEPKVVVEGPGMHHHPIRPKDFNLASVGTLSSTFGKSEVEQTARNLIRFCQRRGGWYPFTVEELIDFYKQVGEDPRFIFFGLLGVWGDDGMFAQHTNPWHESPPYLVIGADGMYRVTERFIQQCAINLPKVPKTMS
;
A
#
# COMPACT_ATOMS: atom_id res chain seq x y z
N MET A 1 -11.55 -21.79 -1.76
CA MET A 1 -10.25 -21.77 -1.04
C MET A 1 -9.59 -20.43 -1.33
N SER A 2 -9.48 -19.55 -0.32
CA SER A 2 -8.71 -18.32 -0.48
C SER A 2 -7.23 -18.71 -0.59
N LYS A 3 -6.56 -18.35 -1.69
CA LYS A 3 -5.12 -18.54 -1.80
C LYS A 3 -4.44 -17.62 -0.78
N GLU A 4 -3.45 -18.12 -0.07
CA GLU A 4 -2.65 -17.29 0.83
C GLU A 4 -2.10 -16.07 0.08
N PRO A 5 -2.10 -14.88 0.71
CA PRO A 5 -1.56 -13.69 0.09
C PRO A 5 -0.08 -13.86 -0.22
N LYS A 6 0.32 -13.58 -1.47
CA LYS A 6 1.73 -13.58 -1.86
C LYS A 6 2.44 -12.39 -1.21
N VAL A 7 3.26 -12.69 -0.22
CA VAL A 7 4.02 -11.70 0.55
C VAL A 7 5.27 -11.28 -0.20
N VAL A 8 5.58 -9.98 -0.19
CA VAL A 8 6.86 -9.48 -0.71
C VAL A 8 7.90 -9.61 0.38
N VAL A 9 8.95 -10.38 0.11
CA VAL A 9 10.06 -10.62 1.04
C VAL A 9 11.30 -9.98 0.45
N GLU A 10 11.68 -8.82 0.97
CA GLU A 10 12.93 -8.15 0.65
C GLU A 10 13.84 -8.10 1.88
N GLY A 11 15.15 -8.21 1.66
CA GLY A 11 16.16 -8.22 2.71
C GLY A 11 17.56 -8.44 2.14
N PRO A 12 18.62 -8.37 2.97
CA PRO A 12 19.98 -8.67 2.54
C PRO A 12 20.07 -10.07 1.90
N GLY A 13 20.56 -10.14 0.67
CA GLY A 13 20.70 -11.40 -0.08
C GLY A 13 19.42 -11.94 -0.74
N MET A 14 18.29 -11.23 -0.63
CA MET A 14 17.03 -11.62 -1.30
C MET A 14 16.89 -10.94 -2.66
N HIS A 15 16.17 -11.58 -3.58
CA HIS A 15 15.76 -10.93 -4.83
C HIS A 15 14.80 -9.78 -4.55
N HIS A 16 15.02 -8.65 -5.21
CA HIS A 16 14.12 -7.51 -5.16
C HIS A 16 12.82 -7.80 -5.94
N HIS A 17 11.71 -7.24 -5.47
CA HIS A 17 10.48 -7.22 -6.24
C HIS A 17 10.68 -6.41 -7.54
N PRO A 18 10.12 -6.83 -8.69
CA PRO A 18 10.32 -6.14 -9.97
C PRO A 18 9.83 -4.69 -9.97
N ILE A 19 8.73 -4.41 -9.26
CA ILE A 19 8.22 -3.06 -9.03
C ILE A 19 8.70 -2.60 -7.66
N ARG A 20 9.55 -1.58 -7.62
CA ARG A 20 10.19 -1.02 -6.43
C ARG A 20 9.43 0.21 -5.92
N PRO A 21 9.58 0.60 -4.64
CA PRO A 21 8.97 1.84 -4.14
C PRO A 21 9.41 3.07 -4.94
N LYS A 22 10.67 3.11 -5.40
CA LYS A 22 11.23 4.21 -6.19
C LYS A 22 10.56 4.39 -7.57
N ASP A 23 9.88 3.36 -8.08
CA ASP A 23 9.23 3.41 -9.39
C ASP A 23 7.92 4.21 -9.36
N PHE A 24 7.42 4.53 -8.15
CA PHE A 24 6.22 5.35 -7.95
C PHE A 24 6.57 6.84 -7.91
N ASN A 25 6.18 7.58 -8.94
CA ASN A 25 6.25 9.04 -8.92
C ASN A 25 5.06 9.61 -8.12
N LEU A 26 5.25 9.85 -6.82
CA LEU A 26 4.20 10.37 -5.94
C LEU A 26 4.10 11.91 -5.93
N ALA A 27 4.83 12.61 -6.79
CA ALA A 27 4.68 14.07 -6.95
C ALA A 27 3.42 14.43 -7.75
N SER A 28 2.95 13.52 -8.61
CA SER A 28 1.68 13.69 -9.30
C SER A 28 0.52 13.40 -8.33
N VAL A 29 -0.46 14.30 -8.32
CA VAL A 29 -1.73 14.12 -7.58
C VAL A 29 -2.45 12.87 -8.09
N GLY A 30 -2.33 12.55 -9.39
CA GLY A 30 -3.03 11.48 -10.06
C GLY A 30 -2.50 10.05 -9.86
N THR A 31 -1.32 9.85 -9.27
CA THR A 31 -0.62 8.55 -9.29
C THR A 31 -1.43 7.40 -8.69
N LEU A 32 -2.20 7.68 -7.63
CA LEU A 32 -3.06 6.70 -6.97
C LEU A 32 -4.56 7.05 -7.09
N SER A 33 -4.92 8.04 -7.89
CA SER A 33 -6.32 8.44 -8.04
C SER A 33 -7.17 7.31 -8.62
N SER A 34 -8.35 7.12 -8.03
CA SER A 34 -9.31 6.07 -8.38
C SER A 34 -8.76 4.65 -8.27
N THR A 35 -7.70 4.45 -7.47
CA THR A 35 -7.05 3.14 -7.31
C THR A 35 -7.71 2.32 -6.23
N PHE A 36 -8.16 2.97 -5.14
CA PHE A 36 -8.79 2.29 -4.00
C PHE A 36 -10.26 2.68 -3.82
N GLY A 37 -10.73 3.68 -4.57
CA GLY A 37 -12.13 4.13 -4.56
C GLY A 37 -12.47 5.10 -3.42
N LYS A 38 -11.55 5.34 -2.47
CA LYS A 38 -11.70 6.33 -1.41
C LYS A 38 -10.38 7.08 -1.18
N SER A 39 -10.46 8.40 -1.10
CA SER A 39 -9.30 9.29 -1.09
C SER A 39 -8.37 9.07 0.11
N GLU A 40 -8.93 8.69 1.25
CA GLU A 40 -8.24 8.41 2.50
C GLU A 40 -7.44 7.10 2.41
N VAL A 41 -7.98 6.11 1.70
CA VAL A 41 -7.26 4.85 1.43
C VAL A 41 -6.11 5.10 0.45
N GLU A 42 -6.34 5.95 -0.56
CA GLU A 42 -5.30 6.36 -1.51
C GLU A 42 -4.18 7.17 -0.83
N GLN A 43 -4.53 8.06 0.10
CA GLN A 43 -3.57 8.81 0.90
C GLN A 43 -2.77 7.88 1.83
N THR A 44 -3.44 6.92 2.47
CA THR A 44 -2.78 5.91 3.31
C THR A 44 -1.79 5.06 2.50
N ALA A 45 -2.20 4.60 1.31
CA ALA A 45 -1.32 3.89 0.38
C ALA A 45 -0.14 4.77 -0.08
N ARG A 46 -0.39 6.05 -0.39
CA ARG A 46 0.67 7.02 -0.74
C ARG A 46 1.72 7.13 0.36
N ASN A 47 1.27 7.28 1.61
CA ASN A 47 2.16 7.42 2.75
C ASN A 47 2.94 6.13 3.04
N LEU A 48 2.32 4.95 2.87
CA LEU A 48 3.03 3.68 2.96
C LEU A 48 4.11 3.55 1.87
N ILE A 49 3.84 3.94 0.62
CA ILE A 49 4.85 3.93 -0.44
C ILE A 49 5.98 4.92 -0.12
N ARG A 50 5.68 6.14 0.36
CA ARG A 50 6.72 7.11 0.79
C ARG A 50 7.59 6.55 1.91
N PHE A 51 7.00 5.87 2.88
CA PHE A 51 7.74 5.16 3.93
C PHE A 51 8.70 4.11 3.34
N CYS A 52 8.21 3.26 2.43
CA CYS A 52 9.04 2.27 1.74
C CYS A 52 10.10 2.91 0.83
N GLN A 53 9.83 4.05 0.19
CA GLN A 53 10.80 4.83 -0.58
C GLN A 53 11.95 5.32 0.32
N ARG A 54 11.62 5.86 1.50
CA ARG A 54 12.61 6.33 2.47
C ARG A 54 13.50 5.20 3.00
N ARG A 55 12.93 4.00 3.18
CA ARG A 55 13.68 2.79 3.57
C ARG A 55 14.40 2.13 2.39
N GLY A 56 14.17 2.60 1.17
CA GLY A 56 14.80 2.08 -0.03
C GLY A 56 14.28 0.73 -0.50
N GLY A 57 13.13 0.24 -0.01
CA GLY A 57 12.56 -1.06 -0.39
C GLY A 57 11.27 -1.47 0.33
N TRP A 58 10.72 -2.61 -0.07
CA TRP A 58 9.54 -3.24 0.54
C TRP A 58 9.93 -4.09 1.75
N TYR A 59 10.85 -3.59 2.57
CA TYR A 59 11.33 -4.30 3.75
C TYR A 59 10.20 -4.46 4.78
N PRO A 60 10.14 -5.57 5.52
CA PRO A 60 9.24 -5.70 6.66
C PRO A 60 9.41 -4.53 7.65
N PHE A 61 8.34 -4.13 8.32
CA PHE A 61 8.37 -3.00 9.26
C PHE A 61 7.52 -3.23 10.50
N THR A 62 7.80 -2.48 11.56
CA THR A 62 6.95 -2.44 12.76
C THR A 62 5.92 -1.32 12.68
N VAL A 63 4.89 -1.37 13.54
CA VAL A 63 3.91 -0.29 13.66
C VAL A 63 4.59 1.00 14.13
N GLU A 64 5.54 0.88 15.05
CA GLU A 64 6.28 2.01 15.62
C GLU A 64 7.07 2.75 14.55
N GLU A 65 7.78 2.03 13.66
CA GLU A 65 8.49 2.64 12.52
C GLU A 65 7.55 3.46 11.63
N LEU A 66 6.34 2.94 11.37
CA LEU A 66 5.35 3.61 10.53
C LEU A 66 4.71 4.82 11.25
N ILE A 67 4.41 4.70 12.55
CA ILE A 67 3.92 5.80 13.38
C ILE A 67 4.94 6.94 13.40
N ASP A 68 6.21 6.63 13.62
CA ASP A 68 7.28 7.63 13.66
C ASP A 68 7.44 8.31 12.30
N PHE A 69 7.29 7.57 11.20
CA PHE A 69 7.23 8.17 9.87
C PHE A 69 6.06 9.15 9.73
N TYR A 70 4.83 8.75 10.10
CA TYR A 70 3.64 9.62 10.00
C TYR A 70 3.82 10.92 10.78
N LYS A 71 4.30 10.83 12.03
CA LYS A 71 4.63 12.02 12.85
C LYS A 71 5.63 12.94 12.17
N GLN A 72 6.67 12.37 11.55
CA GLN A 72 7.73 13.14 10.90
C GLN A 72 7.25 13.88 9.64
N VAL A 73 6.26 13.34 8.92
CA VAL A 73 5.68 13.98 7.72
C VAL A 73 4.43 14.80 8.03
N GLY A 74 4.08 14.98 9.31
CA GLY A 74 2.91 15.77 9.73
C GLY A 74 1.56 15.10 9.47
N GLU A 75 1.54 13.78 9.31
CA GLU A 75 0.33 12.98 9.08
C GLU A 75 -0.17 12.38 10.40
N ASP A 76 -1.47 12.10 10.49
CA ASP A 76 -2.09 11.58 11.71
C ASP A 76 -1.89 10.05 11.83
N PRO A 77 -1.18 9.57 12.87
CA PRO A 77 -0.89 8.15 13.03
C PRO A 77 -2.14 7.26 13.23
N ARG A 78 -3.31 7.83 13.52
CA ARG A 78 -4.57 7.07 13.64
C ARG A 78 -5.01 6.44 12.30
N PHE A 79 -4.48 6.93 11.18
CA PHE A 79 -4.86 6.47 9.83
C PHE A 79 -3.82 5.58 9.15
N ILE A 80 -2.77 5.13 9.86
CA ILE A 80 -1.63 4.38 9.28
C ILE A 80 -2.02 3.13 8.47
N PHE A 81 -3.20 2.56 8.73
CA PHE A 81 -3.73 1.37 8.07
C PHE A 81 -5.13 1.57 7.50
N PHE A 82 -5.64 2.79 7.42
CA PHE A 82 -7.01 3.06 6.98
C PHE A 82 -7.27 2.46 5.59
N GLY A 83 -8.23 1.52 5.55
CA GLY A 83 -8.61 0.78 4.34
C GLY A 83 -7.55 -0.15 3.75
N LEU A 84 -6.40 -0.36 4.42
CA LEU A 84 -5.38 -1.32 4.00
C LEU A 84 -5.33 -2.59 4.86
N LEU A 85 -5.83 -2.52 6.10
CA LEU A 85 -5.98 -3.66 7.00
C LEU A 85 -7.43 -3.77 7.46
N GLY A 86 -8.23 -4.54 6.73
CA GLY A 86 -9.59 -4.91 7.12
C GLY A 86 -10.69 -4.11 6.42
N VAL A 87 -11.89 -4.25 6.96
CA VAL A 87 -13.11 -3.64 6.39
C VAL A 87 -13.11 -2.14 6.65
N TRP A 88 -13.52 -1.35 5.68
CA TRP A 88 -13.71 0.09 5.82
C TRP A 88 -15.06 0.52 5.26
N GLY A 89 -15.58 1.64 5.77
CA GLY A 89 -16.86 2.20 5.35
C GLY A 89 -16.67 3.37 4.38
N ASP A 90 -17.43 3.36 3.29
CA ASP A 90 -17.69 4.54 2.48
C ASP A 90 -18.82 5.36 3.13
N ASP A 91 -18.52 6.60 3.48
CA ASP A 91 -19.43 7.58 4.08
C ASP A 91 -19.87 8.64 3.07
N GLY A 92 -19.58 8.44 1.77
CA GLY A 92 -20.07 9.28 0.70
C GLY A 92 -21.60 9.33 0.65
N MET A 93 -22.15 10.44 0.15
CA MET A 93 -23.61 10.67 0.14
C MET A 93 -24.42 9.55 -0.54
N PHE A 94 -23.83 8.83 -1.49
CA PHE A 94 -24.48 7.72 -2.20
C PHE A 94 -24.34 6.36 -1.49
N ALA A 95 -23.39 6.22 -0.56
CA ALA A 95 -23.16 4.98 0.17
C ALA A 95 -24.31 4.64 1.14
N GLN A 96 -25.13 5.63 1.51
CA GLN A 96 -26.34 5.44 2.32
C GLN A 96 -27.43 4.62 1.62
N HIS A 97 -27.35 4.47 0.28
CA HIS A 97 -28.31 3.73 -0.53
C HIS A 97 -27.78 2.37 -1.01
N THR A 98 -26.55 2.01 -0.63
CA THR A 98 -25.88 0.75 -0.99
C THR A 98 -25.27 0.11 0.26
N ASN A 99 -24.54 -1.00 0.10
CA ASN A 99 -23.70 -1.51 1.19
C ASN A 99 -22.44 -0.63 1.28
N PRO A 100 -22.24 0.15 2.36
CA PRO A 100 -21.09 1.04 2.51
C PRO A 100 -19.81 0.29 2.88
N TRP A 101 -19.90 -1.00 3.23
CA TRP A 101 -18.77 -1.77 3.73
C TRP A 101 -17.97 -2.39 2.59
N HIS A 102 -16.68 -2.01 2.54
CA HIS A 102 -15.71 -2.54 1.60
C HIS A 102 -14.76 -3.49 2.33
N GLU A 103 -14.72 -4.74 1.86
CA GLU A 103 -13.66 -5.66 2.27
C GLU A 103 -12.35 -5.27 1.58
N SER A 104 -11.34 -4.86 2.36
CA SER A 104 -10.00 -4.69 1.82
C SER A 104 -9.41 -6.07 1.51
N PRO A 105 -8.85 -6.26 0.30
CA PRO A 105 -7.91 -7.33 0.07
C PRO A 105 -6.77 -7.36 1.09
N PRO A 106 -6.06 -8.48 1.24
CA PRO A 106 -4.89 -8.57 2.10
C PRO A 106 -3.72 -7.79 1.49
N TYR A 107 -3.75 -6.47 1.58
CA TYR A 107 -2.71 -5.57 1.10
C TYR A 107 -1.48 -5.57 2.01
N LEU A 108 -1.71 -5.83 3.29
CA LEU A 108 -0.71 -5.98 4.33
C LEU A 108 -0.95 -7.29 5.06
N VAL A 109 0.14 -7.92 5.52
CA VAL A 109 0.09 -9.09 6.40
C VAL A 109 1.07 -8.91 7.55
N ILE A 110 0.78 -9.53 8.69
CA ILE A 110 1.70 -9.64 9.81
C ILE A 110 2.36 -11.02 9.77
N GLY A 111 3.69 -11.06 9.84
CA GLY A 111 4.42 -12.33 9.94
C GLY A 111 4.46 -12.86 11.37
N ALA A 112 4.95 -14.10 11.51
CA ALA A 112 5.15 -14.72 12.83
C ALA A 112 6.18 -13.97 13.71
N ASP A 113 7.01 -13.12 13.10
CA ASP A 113 7.96 -12.23 13.77
C ASP A 113 7.32 -10.90 14.22
N GLY A 114 6.01 -10.71 14.06
CA GLY A 114 5.31 -9.48 14.41
C GLY A 114 5.53 -8.33 13.41
N MET A 115 6.27 -8.56 12.32
CA MET A 115 6.57 -7.53 11.33
C MET A 115 5.48 -7.47 10.25
N TYR A 116 5.06 -6.26 9.89
CA TYR A 116 4.16 -6.00 8.78
C TYR A 116 4.90 -6.12 7.45
N ARG A 117 4.23 -6.68 6.46
CA ARG A 117 4.75 -6.89 5.11
C ARG A 117 3.72 -6.49 4.09
N VAL A 118 4.20 -5.83 3.04
CA VAL A 118 3.41 -5.48 1.87
C VAL A 118 3.20 -6.74 1.03
N THR A 119 2.00 -6.90 0.47
CA THR A 119 1.72 -8.03 -0.43
C THR A 119 1.89 -7.63 -1.88
N GLU A 120 2.09 -8.62 -2.75
CA GLU A 120 2.07 -8.45 -4.19
C GLU A 120 0.79 -7.72 -4.66
N ARG A 121 -0.35 -8.05 -4.04
CA ARG A 121 -1.65 -7.45 -4.40
C ARG A 121 -1.67 -5.95 -4.14
N PHE A 122 -1.03 -5.47 -3.07
CA PHE A 122 -0.90 -4.03 -2.81
C PHE A 122 -0.07 -3.35 -3.89
N ILE A 123 1.10 -3.93 -4.20
CA ILE A 123 2.01 -3.34 -5.19
C ILE A 123 1.33 -3.28 -6.56
N GLN A 124 0.67 -4.38 -6.96
CA GLN A 124 -0.08 -4.44 -8.21
C GLN A 124 -1.22 -3.43 -8.25
N GLN A 125 -1.98 -3.29 -7.17
CA GLN A 125 -3.06 -2.30 -7.07
C GLN A 125 -2.51 -0.88 -7.27
N CYS A 126 -1.45 -0.52 -6.56
CA CYS A 126 -0.81 0.79 -6.70
C CYS A 126 -0.21 1.01 -8.09
N ALA A 127 0.20 -0.07 -8.76
CA ALA A 127 0.86 -0.03 -10.05
C ALA A 127 -0.09 0.05 -11.26
N ILE A 128 -1.41 -0.01 -11.07
CA ILE A 128 -2.40 -0.03 -12.16
C ILE A 128 -2.20 1.15 -13.13
N ASN A 129 -1.87 2.32 -12.60
CA ASN A 129 -1.70 3.56 -13.36
C ASN A 129 -0.23 3.85 -13.73
N LEU A 130 0.71 2.97 -13.42
CA LEU A 130 2.10 3.17 -13.83
C LEU A 130 2.22 2.99 -15.35
N PRO A 131 3.06 3.80 -16.03
CA PRO A 131 3.38 3.58 -17.43
C PRO A 131 3.92 2.17 -17.60
N LYS A 132 3.32 1.39 -18.51
CA LYS A 132 3.87 0.09 -18.88
C LYS A 132 5.21 0.34 -19.55
N VAL A 133 6.30 -0.12 -18.94
CA VAL A 133 7.61 -0.10 -19.60
C VAL A 133 7.46 -0.86 -20.93
N PRO A 134 7.78 -0.25 -22.09
CA PRO A 134 7.76 -0.96 -23.35
C PRO A 134 8.65 -2.20 -23.21
N LYS A 135 8.13 -3.39 -23.53
CA LYS A 135 8.98 -4.56 -23.65
C LYS A 135 9.98 -4.25 -24.76
N THR A 136 11.21 -3.90 -24.40
CA THR A 136 12.32 -3.94 -25.34
C THR A 136 12.42 -5.37 -25.82
N MET A 137 12.12 -5.59 -27.11
CA MET A 137 12.33 -6.87 -27.76
C MET A 137 13.83 -7.16 -27.68
N SER A 138 14.19 -8.13 -26.84
CA SER A 138 15.50 -8.79 -26.83
C SER A 138 15.44 -10.01 -27.74
#